data_AF-A0A7V3IZU9-F1
#
_entry.id   AF-A0A7V3IZU9-F1
#
_cell.length_a   1.000
_cell.length_b   1.000
_cell.length_c   1.000
_cell.angle_alpha   90.00
_cell.angle_beta   90.00
_cell.angle_gamma   90.00
#
_symmetry.space_group_name_H-M   'P 1'
#
loop_
_entity.id
_entity.type
_entity.pdbx_description
1 polymer ?
#
loop_
_entity_poly.entity_id
_entity_poly.type
_entity_poly.pdbx_seq_one_letter_code
_entity_poly.pdbx_strand_id
1 'polypeptide(L)' 'AKDRGIGGPVVPASAYLMKSPPQQLPDDVARSQLEEFIKG' A
#
# COMPACT_ATOMS: atom_id res chain seq x y z
N ALA A 1 -9.90 2.02 1.84
CA ALA A 1 -9.37 3.36 1.45
C ALA A 1 -10.50 4.37 1.25
N LYS A 2 -11.48 4.06 0.40
CA LYS A 2 -12.64 4.93 0.12
C LYS A 2 -13.43 5.31 1.38
N ASP A 3 -13.63 4.35 2.29
CA ASP A 3 -14.33 4.60 3.57
C ASP A 3 -13.55 5.55 4.50
N ARG A 4 -12.24 5.67 4.28
CA ARG A 4 -11.35 6.58 5.01
C ARG A 4 -11.09 7.89 4.25
N GLY A 5 -11.80 8.15 3.14
CA GLY A 5 -11.65 9.36 2.32
C GLY A 5 -10.30 9.49 1.59
N ILE A 6 -9.50 8.41 1.53
CA ILE A 6 -8.19 8.44 0.86
C ILE A 6 -8.39 8.28 -0.65
N GLY A 7 -8.08 9.34 -1.39
CA GLY A 7 -8.06 9.35 -2.86
C GLY A 7 -6.67 9.08 -3.43
N GLY A 8 -6.63 8.57 -4.66
CA GLY A 8 -5.37 8.23 -5.36
C GLY A 8 -4.84 6.82 -5.06
N PRO A 9 -3.63 6.50 -5.55
CA PRO A 9 -3.04 5.17 -5.38
C PRO A 9 -2.75 4.87 -3.91
N VAL A 10 -3.22 3.73 -3.42
CA VAL A 10 -2.89 3.24 -2.09
C VAL A 10 -1.48 2.64 -2.13
N VAL A 11 -0.47 3.49 -1.97
CA VAL A 11 0.95 3.12 -2.07
C VAL A 11 1.31 1.84 -1.31
N PRO A 12 0.87 1.61 -0.05
CA PRO A 12 1.18 0.38 0.68
C PRO A 12 0.64 -0.89 -0.01
N ALA A 13 -0.58 -0.81 -0.54
CA ALA A 13 -1.21 -1.94 -1.23
C ALA A 13 -0.63 -2.13 -2.63
N SER A 14 -0.38 -1.04 -3.35
CA SER A 14 0.22 -1.11 -4.68
C SER A 14 1.63 -1.69 -4.63
N ALA A 15 2.47 -1.24 -3.69
CA ALA A 15 3.86 -1.67 -3.57
C ALA A 15 3.99 -3.17 -3.28
N TYR A 16 3.04 -3.78 -2.55
CA TYR A 16 3.10 -5.21 -2.23
C TYR A 16 2.33 -6.12 -3.22
N LEU A 17 1.23 -5.63 -3.81
CA LEU A 17 0.32 -6.47 -4.59
C LEU A 17 0.50 -6.33 -6.11
N MET A 18 1.23 -5.32 -6.58
CA MET A 18 1.35 -5.01 -8.00
C MET A 18 2.79 -5.12 -8.49
N LYS A 19 2.98 -5.57 -9.74
CA LYS A 19 4.32 -5.67 -10.36
C LYS A 19 4.93 -4.31 -10.72
N SER A 20 4.08 -3.32 -11.02
CA SER A 20 4.50 -1.97 -11.40
C SER A 20 3.81 -0.93 -10.51
N PRO A 21 4.21 -0.84 -9.23
CA PRO A 21 3.66 0.15 -8.32
C PRO A 21 4.16 1.57 -8.63
N PRO A 22 3.44 2.62 -8.18
CA PRO A 22 3.88 4.00 -8.30
C PRO A 22 5.17 4.28 -7.51
N GLN A 23 5.41 3.52 -6.44
CA GLN A 23 6.65 3.52 -5.68
C GLN A 23 7.10 2.07 -5.46
N GLN A 24 8.30 1.73 -5.94
CA GLN A 24 8.91 0.43 -5.72
C GLN A 24 9.47 0.37 -4.30
N LEU A 25 9.03 -0.61 -3.52
CA LEU A 25 9.52 -0.89 -2.18
C LEU A 25 9.90 -2.37 -2.10
N PRO A 26 10.89 -2.72 -1.26
CA PRO A 26 11.13 -4.12 -0.89
C PRO A 26 9.88 -4.77 -0.30
N ASP A 27 9.63 -6.05 -0.62
CA ASP A 27 8.40 -6.76 -0.27
C ASP A 27 8.13 -6.82 1.24
N ASP A 28 9.18 -6.96 2.06
CA ASP A 28 9.10 -6.97 3.52
C ASP A 28 8.64 -5.62 4.10
N VAL A 29 9.15 -4.54 3.53
CA VAL A 29 8.75 -3.17 3.88
C VAL A 29 7.32 -2.91 3.40
N ALA A 30 7.00 -3.28 2.15
CA ALA A 30 5.68 -3.09 1.55
C ALA A 30 4.60 -3.87 2.31
N ARG A 31 4.91 -5.10 2.74
CA ARG A 31 4.01 -5.91 3.58
C ARG A 31 3.77 -5.25 4.93
N SER A 32 4.81 -4.77 5.60
CA SER A 32 4.69 -4.11 6.90
C SER A 32 3.80 -2.87 6.81
N GLN A 33 4.01 -2.04 5.78
CA GLN A 33 3.19 -0.85 5.52
C GLN A 33 1.73 -1.21 5.16
N LEU A 34 1.51 -2.31 4.42
CA LEU A 34 0.16 -2.78 4.12
C LEU A 34 -0.58 -3.23 5.38
N GLU A 35 0.08 -3.96 6.28
CA GLU A 35 -0.50 -4.39 7.56
C GLU A 35 -0.85 -3.19 8.45
N GLU A 36 0.02 -2.19 8.52
CA GLU A 36 -0.26 -0.91 9.21
C GLU A 36 -1.45 -0.20 8.57
N PHE A 37 -1.51 -0.16 7.23
CA PHE A 37 -2.64 0.42 6.51
C PHE A 37 -3.94 -0.34 6.80
N ILE A 38 -3.93 -1.67 6.91
CA ILE A 38 -5.14 -2.45 7.22
C ILE A 38 -5.64 -2.17 8.64
N LYS A 39 -4.72 -2.03 9.61
CA LYS A 39 -5.05 -1.79 11.02
C LYS A 39 -5.60 -0.38 11.32
N GLY A 40 -5.30 0.62 10.47
CA GLY A 40 -5.84 1.98 10.57
C GLY A 40 -7.28 2.10 10.09
#